data_AF-A0A800AFX6-F1
#
_entry.id   AF-A0A800AFX6-F1
#
_cell.length_a   1.000
_cell.length_b   1.000
_cell.length_c   1.000
_cell.angle_alpha   90.00
_cell.angle_beta   90.00
_cell.angle_gamma   90.00
#
_symmetry.space_group_name_H-M   'P 1'
#
loop_
_entity.id
_entity.type
_entity.pdbx_description
1 polymer ?
#
loop_
_entity_poly.entity_id
_entity_poly.type
_entity_poly.pdbx_seq_one_letter_code
_entity_poly.pdbx_strand_id
1 'polypeptide(L)'
;MRFSEIIAVCYQGVYSLNYLRKILAIISFSLVIFTGVSLSQENINENVGTRGLGFLKIGVGAEAIGMGESHVAQSHNLFSSYWNPAGLSLMQRAQLGFMHNSWFEGINHEFIGYVHPLGTLGVLATSFSYLSFGELERRDASGELQGSFRPYDLALVFSYGKKFTSNFAAGINLKFLREQIDDKKAQALAFDFGGRYDVPKSQLTLGVNLQNFGTKVKFVEESFDLPLNLKLGAAYRLFEESIAITTDLNYPWDNDVNLGFGLEYTPITLFHLRSGYRYSWGGNDLGVVSGLTAGLGLSIESYQIDYAFVSFGKLGPTHRVSVLANF
;
A
#
# COMPACT_ATOMS: atom_id res chain seq x y z
N MET A 1 -7.41 52.36 -3.42
CA MET A 1 -7.22 51.07 -2.74
C MET A 1 -7.66 51.23 -1.30
N ARG A 2 -8.71 50.54 -0.89
CA ARG A 2 -9.26 50.62 0.48
C ARG A 2 -8.38 49.78 1.41
N PHE A 3 -8.19 50.22 2.65
CA PHE A 3 -7.36 49.55 3.66
C PHE A 3 -7.71 48.06 3.85
N SER A 4 -8.97 47.68 3.58
CA SER A 4 -9.47 46.30 3.58
C SER A 4 -8.85 45.40 2.50
N GLU A 5 -8.51 45.94 1.34
CA GLU A 5 -7.92 45.18 0.21
C GLU A 5 -6.44 44.84 0.50
N ILE A 6 -5.72 45.73 1.17
CA ILE A 6 -4.31 45.53 1.56
C ILE A 6 -4.20 44.44 2.63
N ILE A 7 -5.13 44.41 3.60
CA ILE A 7 -5.16 43.37 4.64
C ILE A 7 -5.45 42.00 4.02
N ALA A 8 -6.39 41.90 3.08
CA ALA A 8 -6.70 40.64 2.40
C ALA A 8 -5.51 40.08 1.60
N VAL A 9 -4.79 40.95 0.87
CA VAL A 9 -3.58 40.57 0.11
C VAL A 9 -2.44 40.14 1.04
N CYS A 10 -2.20 40.88 2.13
CA CYS A 10 -1.20 40.50 3.13
C CYS A 10 -1.58 39.19 3.85
N TYR A 11 -2.86 38.96 4.13
CA TYR A 11 -3.33 37.75 4.80
C TYR A 11 -3.20 36.51 3.89
N GLN A 12 -3.57 36.64 2.60
CA GLN A 12 -3.32 35.60 1.59
C GLN A 12 -1.82 35.34 1.39
N GLY A 13 -0.98 36.38 1.39
CA GLY A 13 0.47 36.25 1.28
C GLY A 13 1.11 35.52 2.46
N VAL A 14 0.70 35.82 3.69
CA VAL A 14 1.18 35.14 4.91
C VAL A 14 0.67 33.69 4.98
N TYR A 15 -0.57 33.43 4.57
CA TYR A 15 -1.12 32.07 4.46
C TYR A 15 -0.34 31.23 3.43
N SER A 16 -0.08 31.79 2.23
CA SER A 16 0.74 31.17 1.19
C SER A 16 2.17 30.88 1.65
N LEU A 17 2.78 31.78 2.43
CA LEU A 17 4.12 31.58 3.00
C LEU A 17 4.18 30.41 3.99
N ASN A 18 3.12 30.20 4.78
CA ASN A 18 3.05 29.09 5.74
C ASN A 18 2.87 27.74 5.05
N TYR A 19 2.09 27.67 3.97
CA TYR A 19 2.02 26.48 3.12
C TYR A 19 3.37 26.19 2.45
N LEU A 20 4.01 27.21 1.90
CA LEU A 20 5.33 27.08 1.28
C LEU A 20 6.37 26.57 2.29
N ARG A 21 6.39 27.09 3.53
CA ARG A 21 7.28 26.60 4.59
C ARG A 21 7.02 25.14 4.98
N LYS A 22 5.77 24.69 4.97
CA LYS A 22 5.41 23.28 5.29
C LYS A 22 5.72 22.33 4.14
N ILE A 23 5.45 22.74 2.90
CA ILE A 23 5.87 22.02 1.69
C ILE A 23 7.39 21.92 1.66
N LEU A 24 8.10 23.02 1.92
CA LEU A 24 9.55 23.03 2.05
C LEU A 24 10.02 22.14 3.18
N ALA A 25 9.32 22.03 4.32
CA ALA A 25 9.68 21.11 5.39
C ALA A 25 9.49 19.63 5.00
N ILE A 26 8.48 19.29 4.19
CA ILE A 26 8.29 17.92 3.66
C ILE A 26 9.30 17.60 2.57
N ILE A 27 9.54 18.55 1.65
CA ILE A 27 10.62 18.44 0.66
C ILE A 27 11.95 18.32 1.40
N SER A 28 12.18 19.09 2.46
CA SER A 28 13.39 19.01 3.27
C SER A 28 13.47 17.71 4.04
N PHE A 29 12.36 17.17 4.56
CA PHE A 29 12.34 15.85 5.22
C PHE A 29 12.62 14.74 4.20
N SER A 30 12.00 14.80 3.02
CA SER A 30 12.23 13.89 1.90
C SER A 30 13.66 14.01 1.37
N LEU A 31 14.21 15.23 1.32
CA LEU A 31 15.57 15.54 0.88
C LEU A 31 16.60 15.14 1.94
N VAL A 32 16.31 15.30 3.24
CA VAL A 32 17.17 14.86 4.35
C VAL A 32 17.20 13.34 4.41
N ILE A 33 16.08 12.67 4.16
CA ILE A 33 16.05 11.22 3.91
C ILE A 33 16.92 10.94 2.69
N PHE A 34 16.70 11.58 1.54
CA PHE A 34 17.47 11.35 0.31
C PHE A 34 18.99 11.57 0.48
N THR A 35 19.43 12.61 1.20
CA THR A 35 20.85 12.93 1.44
C THR A 35 21.48 12.11 2.54
N GLY A 36 20.74 11.80 3.61
CA GLY A 36 21.21 10.90 4.67
C GLY A 36 21.41 9.48 4.16
N VAL A 37 20.71 9.12 3.09
CA VAL A 37 20.76 7.78 2.51
C VAL A 37 21.74 7.59 1.36
N SER A 38 22.13 8.67 0.68
CA SER A 38 23.15 8.64 -0.38
C SER A 38 24.56 8.26 0.12
N LEU A 39 24.74 8.10 1.43
CA LEU A 39 26.00 7.67 2.06
C LEU A 39 26.07 6.15 2.35
N SER A 40 25.05 5.38 1.99
CA SER A 40 25.08 3.91 2.15
C SER A 40 25.52 3.24 0.85
N GLN A 41 26.66 2.54 0.91
CA GLN A 41 27.23 1.73 -0.19
C GLN A 41 26.19 0.79 -0.82
N GLU A 42 26.33 0.52 -2.12
CA GLU A 42 25.63 -0.52 -2.88
C GLU A 42 25.86 -1.89 -2.23
N ASN A 43 25.02 -2.27 -1.28
CA ASN A 43 24.95 -3.62 -0.77
C ASN A 43 23.61 -4.19 -1.21
N ILE A 44 23.64 -5.06 -2.22
CA ILE A 44 22.51 -5.94 -2.56
C ILE A 44 22.13 -6.67 -1.27
N ASN A 45 20.87 -6.60 -0.85
CA ASN A 45 20.45 -7.30 0.37
C ASN A 45 20.66 -8.81 0.19
N GLU A 46 21.53 -9.40 1.01
CA GLU A 46 21.87 -10.84 0.96
C GLU A 46 20.69 -11.78 1.25
N ASN A 47 19.59 -11.23 1.80
CA ASN A 47 18.37 -11.97 2.10
C ASN A 47 17.33 -11.90 0.98
N VAL A 48 17.65 -11.33 -0.19
CA VAL A 48 16.73 -11.29 -1.34
C VAL A 48 16.31 -12.71 -1.71
N GLY A 49 14.99 -12.96 -1.66
CA GLY A 49 14.40 -14.24 -2.06
C GLY A 49 14.55 -15.39 -1.06
N THR A 50 15.05 -15.15 0.16
CA THR A 50 15.24 -16.21 1.18
C THR A 50 13.99 -16.49 2.02
N ARG A 51 12.88 -15.77 1.76
CA ARG A 51 11.64 -15.83 2.53
C ARG A 51 10.48 -16.37 1.69
N GLY A 52 9.62 -17.17 2.30
CA GLY A 52 8.47 -17.79 1.63
C GLY A 52 7.27 -16.84 1.52
N LEU A 53 6.23 -17.23 0.76
CA LEU A 53 4.99 -16.44 0.61
C LEU A 53 5.23 -15.02 0.08
N GLY A 54 6.02 -14.92 -1.00
CA GLY A 54 6.40 -13.66 -1.63
C GLY A 54 5.21 -12.80 -2.09
N PHE A 55 4.05 -13.42 -2.36
CA PHE A 55 2.81 -12.71 -2.73
C PHE A 55 2.35 -11.69 -1.68
N LEU A 56 2.75 -11.82 -0.42
CA LEU A 56 2.43 -10.85 0.64
C LEU A 56 3.05 -9.47 0.41
N LYS A 57 4.00 -9.35 -0.51
CA LYS A 57 4.61 -8.08 -0.92
C LYS A 57 3.82 -7.39 -2.04
N ILE A 58 2.82 -8.06 -2.61
CA ILE A 58 1.99 -7.52 -3.68
C ILE A 58 0.89 -6.62 -3.10
N GLY A 59 0.98 -5.32 -3.38
CA GLY A 59 -0.01 -4.34 -2.94
C GLY A 59 -1.43 -4.57 -3.47
N VAL A 60 -2.41 -4.07 -2.71
CA VAL A 60 -3.84 -4.11 -3.04
C VAL A 60 -4.44 -2.70 -3.15
N GLY A 61 -5.53 -2.57 -3.90
CA GLY A 61 -6.24 -1.30 -4.11
C GLY A 61 -5.55 -0.43 -5.16
N ALA A 62 -6.25 -0.10 -6.25
CA ALA A 62 -5.65 0.66 -7.34
C ALA A 62 -5.30 2.10 -6.91
N GLU A 63 -6.03 2.70 -5.98
CA GLU A 63 -5.69 4.00 -5.36
C GLU A 63 -4.26 4.03 -4.82
N ALA A 64 -3.93 3.13 -3.89
CA ALA A 64 -2.61 3.08 -3.25
C ALA A 64 -1.50 2.77 -4.26
N ILE A 65 -1.79 1.88 -5.21
CA ILE A 65 -0.84 1.50 -6.26
C ILE A 65 -0.55 2.69 -7.19
N GLY A 66 -1.57 3.46 -7.58
CA GLY A 66 -1.43 4.65 -8.42
C GLY A 66 -0.67 5.81 -7.73
N MET A 67 -0.47 5.71 -6.42
CA MET A 67 0.29 6.65 -5.59
C MET A 67 1.66 6.10 -5.18
N GLY A 68 2.24 5.20 -5.97
CA GLY A 68 3.58 4.66 -5.71
C GLY A 68 3.68 3.85 -4.42
N GLU A 69 2.58 3.20 -4.02
CA GLU A 69 2.51 2.38 -2.79
C GLU A 69 2.76 3.17 -1.50
N SER A 70 2.59 4.49 -1.54
CA SER A 70 2.70 5.39 -0.38
C SER A 70 1.34 5.66 0.25
N HIS A 71 0.89 4.72 1.07
CA HIS A 71 -0.48 4.70 1.57
C HIS A 71 -0.62 4.43 3.07
N VAL A 72 0.47 4.20 3.81
CA VAL A 72 0.42 3.82 5.23
C VAL A 72 -0.20 4.91 6.10
N ALA A 73 0.07 6.18 5.80
CA ALA A 73 -0.53 7.31 6.49
C ALA A 73 -1.86 7.79 5.86
N GLN A 74 -2.09 7.56 4.56
CA GLN A 74 -3.32 8.00 3.88
C GLN A 74 -4.47 6.99 4.01
N SER A 75 -4.17 5.71 4.19
CA SER A 75 -5.08 4.57 4.39
C SER A 75 -6.34 4.92 5.20
N HIS A 76 -7.50 4.85 4.54
CA HIS A 76 -8.81 5.25 5.09
C HIS A 76 -10.02 4.48 4.50
N ASN A 77 -9.81 3.29 3.90
CA ASN A 77 -10.86 2.49 3.26
C ASN A 77 -10.65 0.98 3.52
N LEU A 78 -11.37 0.07 2.85
CA LEU A 78 -11.20 -1.38 3.00
C LEU A 78 -9.75 -1.84 2.78
N PHE A 79 -9.03 -1.24 1.83
CA PHE A 79 -7.64 -1.60 1.53
C PHE A 79 -6.68 -1.22 2.67
N SER A 80 -7.13 -0.45 3.66
CA SER A 80 -6.43 -0.26 4.94
C SER A 80 -6.10 -1.58 5.63
N SER A 81 -6.91 -2.62 5.43
CA SER A 81 -6.62 -3.97 5.93
C SER A 81 -5.27 -4.52 5.47
N TYR A 82 -4.74 -4.07 4.32
CA TYR A 82 -3.38 -4.40 3.88
C TYR A 82 -2.36 -3.32 4.28
N TRP A 83 -2.62 -2.06 3.94
CA TRP A 83 -1.62 -0.98 4.05
C TRP A 83 -1.34 -0.53 5.47
N ASN A 84 -2.38 -0.40 6.31
CA ASN A 84 -2.27 -0.05 7.72
C ASN A 84 -3.64 -0.26 8.40
N PRO A 85 -3.82 -1.30 9.23
CA PRO A 85 -5.12 -1.61 9.83
C PRO A 85 -5.64 -0.50 10.77
N ALA A 86 -4.79 0.42 11.25
CA ALA A 86 -5.25 1.60 11.98
C ALA A 86 -6.13 2.52 11.11
N GLY A 87 -5.95 2.51 9.79
CA GLY A 87 -6.75 3.27 8.84
C GLY A 87 -8.23 2.86 8.84
N LEU A 88 -8.53 1.59 9.17
CA LEU A 88 -9.91 1.11 9.29
C LEU A 88 -10.71 1.88 10.34
N SER A 89 -10.04 2.46 11.35
CA SER A 89 -10.70 3.24 12.41
C SER A 89 -11.43 4.49 11.90
N LEU A 90 -11.17 4.91 10.66
CA LEU A 90 -11.83 6.05 10.01
C LEU A 90 -13.14 5.67 9.33
N MET A 91 -13.41 4.38 9.15
CA MET A 91 -14.58 3.88 8.44
C MET A 91 -15.86 4.09 9.27
N GLN A 92 -16.81 4.81 8.68
CA GLN A 92 -18.11 5.12 9.30
C GLN A 92 -19.27 4.34 8.68
N ARG A 93 -19.07 3.81 7.48
CA ARG A 93 -20.04 3.00 6.74
C ARG A 93 -19.47 1.62 6.46
N ALA A 94 -20.34 0.64 6.28
CA ALA A 94 -19.89 -0.65 5.84
C ALA A 94 -19.48 -0.55 4.37
N GLN A 95 -18.48 -1.35 3.99
CA GLN A 95 -17.89 -1.25 2.66
C GLN A 95 -17.54 -2.64 2.17
N LEU A 96 -17.96 -2.95 0.95
CA LEU A 96 -17.52 -4.13 0.21
C LEU A 96 -16.55 -3.65 -0.86
N GLY A 97 -15.52 -4.44 -1.15
CA GLY A 97 -14.60 -4.10 -2.21
C GLY A 97 -13.96 -5.29 -2.88
N PHE A 98 -13.58 -5.07 -4.13
CA PHE A 98 -12.93 -6.03 -5.00
C PHE A 98 -11.77 -5.37 -5.72
N MET A 99 -10.73 -6.14 -6.01
CA MET A 99 -9.62 -5.70 -6.86
C MET A 99 -9.13 -6.86 -7.71
N HIS A 100 -8.94 -6.59 -8.99
CA HIS A 100 -8.31 -7.48 -9.95
C HIS A 100 -7.02 -6.86 -10.45
N ASN A 101 -5.99 -7.68 -10.55
CA ASN A 101 -4.68 -7.28 -11.03
C ASN A 101 -4.13 -8.35 -11.99
N SER A 102 -4.00 -7.97 -13.26
CA SER A 102 -3.30 -8.78 -14.26
C SER A 102 -1.81 -8.50 -14.15
N TRP A 103 -1.06 -9.48 -13.64
CA TRP A 103 0.39 -9.44 -13.50
C TRP A 103 1.06 -10.07 -14.74
N PHE A 104 2.39 -10.13 -14.72
CA PHE A 104 3.21 -10.77 -15.75
C PHE A 104 2.86 -12.25 -15.95
N GLU A 105 3.09 -12.74 -17.17
CA GLU A 105 3.02 -14.17 -17.52
C GLU A 105 1.68 -14.84 -17.14
N GLY A 106 0.57 -14.10 -17.22
CA GLY A 106 -0.77 -14.63 -16.94
C GLY A 106 -1.07 -14.85 -15.44
N ILE A 107 -0.18 -14.39 -14.56
CA ILE A 107 -0.42 -14.40 -13.11
C ILE A 107 -1.53 -13.38 -12.80
N ASN A 108 -2.51 -13.78 -11.99
CA ASN A 108 -3.60 -12.90 -11.57
C ASN A 108 -3.66 -12.81 -10.05
N HIS A 109 -3.85 -11.59 -9.53
CA HIS A 109 -4.05 -11.34 -8.10
C HIS A 109 -5.43 -10.76 -7.87
N GLU A 110 -6.25 -11.51 -7.14
CA GLU A 110 -7.60 -11.11 -6.74
C GLU A 110 -7.62 -10.73 -5.27
N PHE A 111 -8.37 -9.70 -4.94
CA PHE A 111 -8.70 -9.32 -3.58
C PHE A 111 -10.20 -9.08 -3.45
N ILE A 112 -10.79 -9.59 -2.37
CA ILE A 112 -12.14 -9.22 -1.94
C ILE A 112 -12.12 -8.94 -0.45
N GLY A 113 -12.91 -7.97 0.00
CA GLY A 113 -13.03 -7.73 1.42
C GLY A 113 -14.28 -6.97 1.80
N TYR A 114 -14.53 -6.97 3.10
CA TYR A 114 -15.69 -6.38 3.73
C TYR A 114 -15.29 -5.67 5.03
N VAL A 115 -15.79 -4.47 5.23
CA VAL A 115 -15.63 -3.66 6.44
C VAL A 115 -16.98 -3.47 7.10
N HIS A 116 -17.01 -3.57 8.43
CA HIS A 116 -18.18 -3.28 9.24
C HIS A 116 -17.82 -2.42 10.47
N PRO A 117 -18.21 -1.14 10.49
CA PRO A 117 -18.07 -0.28 11.66
C PRO A 117 -18.96 -0.72 12.82
N LEU A 118 -18.44 -0.64 14.04
CA LEU A 118 -19.14 -0.96 15.29
C LEU A 118 -19.38 0.30 16.15
N GLY A 119 -19.49 1.46 15.49
CA GLY A 119 -19.57 2.76 16.16
C GLY A 119 -18.30 3.06 16.96
N THR A 120 -18.45 3.35 18.26
CA THR A 120 -17.33 3.72 19.15
C THR A 120 -16.45 2.53 19.56
N LEU A 121 -16.92 1.30 19.34
CA LEU A 121 -16.13 0.11 19.69
C LEU A 121 -14.91 -0.03 18.80
N GLY A 122 -15.03 0.34 17.52
CA GLY A 122 -13.98 0.20 16.50
C GLY A 122 -14.58 -0.26 15.19
N VAL A 123 -13.76 -0.82 14.32
CA VAL A 123 -14.14 -1.29 12.99
C VAL A 123 -13.55 -2.68 12.78
N LEU A 124 -14.39 -3.63 12.36
CA LEU A 124 -13.96 -4.95 11.93
C LEU A 124 -13.86 -4.97 10.40
N ALA A 125 -12.90 -5.73 9.88
CA ALA A 125 -12.88 -6.08 8.48
C ALA A 125 -12.42 -7.52 8.28
N THR A 126 -12.80 -8.11 7.16
CA THR A 126 -12.25 -9.37 6.69
C THR A 126 -11.91 -9.22 5.21
N SER A 127 -10.80 -9.82 4.79
CA SER A 127 -10.41 -9.84 3.40
C SER A 127 -9.77 -11.15 3.00
N PHE A 128 -9.80 -11.40 1.70
CA PHE A 128 -9.29 -12.59 1.07
C PHE A 128 -8.48 -12.17 -0.16
N SER A 129 -7.22 -12.58 -0.21
CA SER A 129 -6.34 -12.43 -1.37
C SER A 129 -6.06 -13.80 -1.99
N TYR A 130 -6.09 -13.88 -3.31
CA TYR A 130 -5.75 -15.07 -4.08
C TYR A 130 -4.79 -14.71 -5.21
N LEU A 131 -3.60 -15.31 -5.22
CA LEU A 131 -2.65 -15.21 -6.33
C LEU A 131 -2.69 -16.52 -7.11
N SER A 132 -3.03 -16.45 -8.40
CA SER A 132 -3.05 -17.59 -9.31
C SER A 132 -1.90 -17.49 -10.29
N PHE A 133 -1.11 -18.56 -10.42
CA PHE A 133 -0.01 -18.65 -11.39
C PHE A 133 -0.45 -19.20 -12.75
N GLY A 134 -1.74 -19.47 -12.93
CA GLY A 134 -2.26 -20.12 -14.13
C GLY A 134 -1.96 -21.62 -14.12
N GLU A 135 -1.96 -22.22 -15.31
CA GLU A 135 -1.68 -23.63 -15.50
C GLU A 135 -0.23 -23.83 -15.96
N LEU A 136 0.53 -24.61 -15.17
CA LEU A 136 1.92 -24.94 -15.44
C LEU A 136 2.05 -26.40 -15.86
N GLU A 137 2.97 -26.67 -16.78
CA GLU A 137 3.30 -28.03 -17.19
C GLU A 137 4.07 -28.77 -16.09
N ARG A 138 3.66 -30.01 -15.80
CA ARG A 138 4.43 -30.93 -14.98
C ARG A 138 5.40 -31.66 -15.87
N ARG A 139 6.69 -31.59 -15.58
CA ARG A 139 7.74 -32.36 -16.28
C ARG A 139 8.59 -33.13 -15.28
N ASP A 140 8.96 -34.35 -15.63
CA ASP A 140 9.90 -35.12 -14.81
C ASP A 140 11.36 -34.73 -15.05
N ALA A 141 12.28 -35.41 -14.37
CA ALA A 141 13.72 -35.15 -14.48
C ALA A 141 14.31 -35.40 -15.88
N SER A 142 13.61 -36.18 -16.72
CA SER A 142 13.98 -36.42 -18.12
C SER A 142 13.34 -35.41 -19.09
N GLY A 143 12.46 -34.54 -18.58
CA GLY A 143 11.76 -33.51 -19.35
C GLY A 143 10.44 -33.99 -19.98
N GLU A 144 10.05 -35.24 -19.76
CA GLU A 144 8.78 -35.77 -20.28
C GLU A 144 7.58 -35.12 -19.58
N LEU A 145 6.52 -34.84 -20.35
CA LEU A 145 5.31 -34.18 -19.86
C LEU A 145 4.47 -35.17 -19.04
N GLN A 146 4.19 -34.79 -17.79
CA GLN A 146 3.42 -35.56 -16.78
C GLN A 146 2.08 -34.88 -16.43
N GLY A 147 1.50 -34.15 -17.40
CA GLY A 147 0.28 -33.37 -17.25
C GLY A 147 0.55 -31.92 -16.82
N SER A 148 -0.39 -31.32 -16.10
CA SER A 148 -0.32 -29.93 -15.65
C SER A 148 -0.82 -29.78 -14.21
N PHE A 149 -0.49 -28.64 -13.60
CA PHE A 149 -0.94 -28.26 -12.26
C PHE A 149 -1.16 -26.74 -12.17
N ARG A 150 -1.89 -26.29 -11.14
CA ARG A 150 -2.23 -24.87 -10.94
C ARG A 150 -1.76 -24.41 -9.56
N PRO A 151 -0.58 -23.78 -9.47
CA PRO A 151 -0.11 -23.22 -8.21
C PRO A 151 -0.94 -22.01 -7.81
N TYR A 152 -1.09 -21.80 -6.50
CA TYR A 152 -1.76 -20.62 -5.98
C TYR A 152 -1.34 -20.28 -4.55
N ASP A 153 -1.50 -19.00 -4.20
CA ASP A 153 -1.35 -18.49 -2.85
C ASP A 153 -2.65 -17.87 -2.33
N LEU A 154 -2.83 -17.93 -1.02
CA LEU A 154 -4.01 -17.48 -0.30
C LEU A 154 -3.62 -16.73 0.97
N ALA A 155 -4.30 -15.60 1.21
CA ALA A 155 -4.34 -14.96 2.51
C ALA A 155 -5.80 -14.70 2.90
N LEU A 156 -6.22 -15.24 4.04
CA LEU A 156 -7.45 -14.83 4.73
C LEU A 156 -7.05 -13.93 5.90
N VAL A 157 -7.57 -12.71 5.93
CA VAL A 157 -7.20 -11.68 6.90
C VAL A 157 -8.43 -11.25 7.70
N PHE A 158 -8.29 -11.22 9.01
CA PHE A 158 -9.23 -10.57 9.92
C PHE A 158 -8.56 -9.34 10.51
N SER A 159 -9.23 -8.21 10.42
CA SER A 159 -8.67 -6.92 10.79
C SER A 159 -9.56 -6.22 11.81
N TYR A 160 -8.92 -5.51 12.72
CA TYR A 160 -9.61 -4.63 13.66
C TYR A 160 -8.84 -3.31 13.79
N GLY A 161 -9.56 -2.19 13.64
CA GLY A 161 -9.02 -0.85 13.81
C GLY A 161 -9.84 -0.05 14.82
N LYS A 162 -9.16 0.70 15.69
CA LYS A 162 -9.82 1.54 16.69
C LYS A 162 -9.12 2.88 16.88
N LYS A 163 -9.95 3.92 16.99
CA LYS A 163 -9.54 5.26 17.42
C LYS A 163 -9.52 5.31 18.95
N PHE A 164 -8.36 5.62 19.54
CA PHE A 164 -8.17 5.69 20.99
C PHE A 164 -8.29 7.12 21.52
N THR A 165 -7.83 8.10 20.73
CA THR A 165 -7.95 9.52 21.03
C THR A 165 -8.40 10.27 19.77
N SER A 166 -8.62 11.59 19.87
CA SER A 166 -8.91 12.43 18.68
C SER A 166 -7.84 12.34 17.60
N ASN A 167 -6.60 12.00 17.97
CA ASN A 167 -5.42 12.09 17.11
C ASN A 167 -4.69 10.75 16.95
N PHE A 168 -5.04 9.71 17.70
CA PHE A 168 -4.35 8.42 17.66
C PHE A 168 -5.32 7.26 17.43
N ALA A 169 -4.95 6.40 16.49
CA ALA A 169 -5.61 5.14 16.22
C ALA A 169 -4.58 4.01 16.07
N ALA A 170 -4.98 2.79 16.39
CA ALA A 170 -4.20 1.61 16.13
C ALA A 170 -5.08 0.50 15.53
N GLY A 171 -4.45 -0.48 14.91
CA GLY A 171 -5.13 -1.65 14.38
C GLY A 171 -4.25 -2.88 14.37
N ILE A 172 -4.89 -4.03 14.21
CA ILE A 172 -4.24 -5.33 14.18
C ILE A 172 -4.86 -6.18 13.07
N ASN A 173 -4.03 -7.01 12.45
CA ASN A 173 -4.47 -8.07 11.55
C ASN A 173 -4.10 -9.44 12.11
N LEU A 174 -4.95 -10.44 11.86
CA LEU A 174 -4.65 -11.86 11.95
C LEU A 174 -4.75 -12.45 10.54
N LYS A 175 -3.70 -13.12 10.08
CA LYS A 175 -3.58 -13.66 8.73
C LYS A 175 -3.41 -15.17 8.77
N PHE A 176 -4.28 -15.88 8.05
CA PHE A 176 -4.12 -17.29 7.72
C PHE A 176 -3.60 -17.40 6.30
N LEU A 177 -2.42 -17.98 6.15
CA LEU A 177 -1.67 -17.99 4.91
C LEU A 177 -1.55 -19.41 4.39
N ARG A 178 -1.68 -19.58 3.08
CA ARG A 178 -1.49 -20.87 2.42
C ARG A 178 -0.88 -20.68 1.04
N GLU A 179 0.07 -21.54 0.71
CA GLU A 179 0.64 -21.69 -0.62
C GLU A 179 0.48 -23.16 -1.04
N GLN A 180 0.17 -23.37 -2.31
CA GLN A 180 0.10 -24.70 -2.90
C GLN A 180 0.84 -24.69 -4.24
N ILE A 181 1.80 -25.59 -4.36
CA ILE A 181 2.54 -25.87 -5.60
C ILE A 181 2.40 -27.36 -5.87
N ASP A 182 1.69 -27.68 -6.94
CA ASP A 182 1.29 -29.05 -7.27
C ASP A 182 0.58 -29.76 -6.10
N ASP A 183 1.15 -30.85 -5.58
CA ASP A 183 0.64 -31.64 -4.46
C ASP A 183 1.16 -31.15 -3.09
N LYS A 184 2.10 -30.20 -3.08
CA LYS A 184 2.72 -29.67 -1.86
C LYS A 184 1.97 -28.45 -1.36
N LYS A 185 1.78 -28.39 -0.04
CA LYS A 185 1.06 -27.33 0.64
C LYS A 185 1.90 -26.80 1.79
N ALA A 186 1.88 -25.50 1.97
CA ALA A 186 2.49 -24.84 3.10
C ALA A 186 1.50 -23.86 3.73
N GLN A 187 1.58 -23.69 5.04
CA GLN A 187 0.68 -22.81 5.79
C GLN A 187 1.46 -22.03 6.83
N ALA A 188 0.99 -20.83 7.13
CA ALA A 188 1.54 -19.98 8.17
C ALA A 188 0.45 -19.11 8.81
N LEU A 189 0.73 -18.66 10.03
CA LEU A 189 -0.06 -17.65 10.72
C LEU A 189 0.79 -16.39 10.86
N ALA A 190 0.20 -15.23 10.63
CA ALA A 190 0.89 -13.96 10.79
C ALA A 190 0.00 -12.87 11.40
N PHE A 191 0.65 -11.83 11.90
CA PHE A 191 0.03 -10.65 12.47
C PHE A 191 0.60 -9.40 11.83
N ASP A 192 -0.24 -8.38 11.73
CA ASP A 192 0.22 -7.02 11.47
C ASP A 192 -0.20 -6.08 12.60
N PHE A 193 0.59 -5.03 12.80
CA PHE A 193 0.31 -4.00 13.80
C PHE A 193 0.42 -2.62 13.15
N GLY A 194 -0.69 -1.91 13.12
CA GLY A 194 -0.82 -0.59 12.51
C GLY A 194 -0.98 0.50 13.55
N GLY A 195 -0.36 1.66 13.29
CA GLY A 195 -0.54 2.89 14.05
C GLY A 195 -0.78 4.07 13.12
N ARG A 196 -1.64 4.99 13.54
CA ARG A 196 -1.94 6.25 12.85
C ARG A 196 -1.95 7.39 13.85
N TYR A 197 -1.27 8.48 13.52
CA TYR A 197 -1.25 9.70 14.32
C TYR A 197 -1.54 10.94 13.46
N ASP A 198 -2.68 11.58 13.71
CA ASP A 198 -3.08 12.83 13.06
C ASP A 198 -2.54 14.01 13.88
N VAL A 199 -1.57 14.75 13.34
CA VAL A 199 -0.88 15.82 14.06
C VAL A 199 -1.86 16.96 14.38
N PRO A 200 -2.10 17.30 15.66
CA PRO A 200 -3.05 18.34 16.03
C PRO A 200 -2.75 19.69 15.36
N LYS A 201 -3.79 20.38 14.91
CA LYS A 201 -3.69 21.71 14.24
C LYS A 201 -2.83 21.70 12.97
N SER A 202 -2.65 20.53 12.35
CA SER A 202 -1.94 20.35 11.09
C SER A 202 -2.74 19.46 10.16
N GLN A 203 -2.41 19.48 8.87
CA GLN A 203 -2.94 18.55 7.87
C GLN A 203 -2.00 17.34 7.68
N LEU A 204 -1.05 17.16 8.60
CA LEU A 204 -0.07 16.08 8.59
C LEU A 204 -0.61 14.87 9.35
N THR A 205 -0.58 13.71 8.70
CA THR A 205 -0.78 12.41 9.31
C THR A 205 0.53 11.62 9.23
N LEU A 206 0.86 10.91 10.31
CA LEU A 206 1.92 9.92 10.35
C LEU A 206 1.33 8.52 10.50
N GLY A 207 1.98 7.54 9.89
CA GLY A 207 1.57 6.14 9.96
C GLY A 207 2.75 5.21 10.18
N VAL A 208 2.49 4.09 10.84
CA VAL A 208 3.41 2.97 10.98
C VAL A 208 2.65 1.67 10.76
N ASN A 209 3.27 0.70 10.09
CA ASN A 209 2.73 -0.65 9.97
C ASN A 209 3.86 -1.69 10.02
N LEU A 210 3.80 -2.60 10.98
CA LEU A 210 4.64 -3.80 11.00
C LEU A 210 3.83 -4.94 10.42
N GLN A 211 4.24 -5.48 9.28
CA GLN A 211 3.52 -6.51 8.53
C GLN A 211 4.21 -7.87 8.63
N ASN A 212 3.40 -8.93 8.60
CA ASN A 212 3.81 -10.32 8.43
C ASN A 212 4.69 -10.87 9.58
N PHE A 213 4.48 -10.38 10.80
CA PHE A 213 5.11 -10.97 11.98
C PHE A 213 4.41 -12.29 12.33
N GLY A 214 5.08 -13.43 12.16
CA GLY A 214 4.38 -14.72 12.24
C GLY A 214 5.27 -15.96 12.29
N THR A 215 4.63 -17.11 12.15
CA THR A 215 5.28 -18.42 12.13
C THR A 215 6.05 -18.61 10.83
N LYS A 216 7.10 -19.44 10.86
CA LYS A 216 7.73 -19.92 9.63
C LYS A 216 6.74 -20.73 8.79
N VAL A 217 6.89 -20.66 7.48
CA VAL A 217 6.16 -21.48 6.52
C VAL A 217 7.01 -22.69 6.16
N LYS A 218 6.49 -23.89 6.43
CA LYS A 218 7.21 -25.15 6.15
C LYS A 218 6.82 -25.68 4.78
N PHE A 219 7.81 -25.90 3.91
CA PHE A 219 7.64 -26.50 2.61
C PHE A 219 8.39 -27.83 2.55
N VAL A 220 7.65 -28.94 2.52
CA VAL A 220 8.17 -30.32 2.55
C VAL A 220 9.04 -30.58 3.80
N GLU A 221 10.31 -30.21 3.78
CA GLU A 221 11.27 -30.39 4.87
C GLU A 221 11.81 -29.06 5.41
N GLU A 222 11.95 -28.04 4.57
CA GLU A 222 12.55 -26.75 4.95
C GLU A 222 11.51 -25.75 5.47
N SER A 223 11.95 -24.81 6.30
CA SER A 223 11.10 -23.78 6.89
C SER A 223 11.66 -22.41 6.58
N PHE A 224 10.83 -21.56 5.98
CA PHE A 224 11.19 -20.21 5.57
C PHE A 224 10.51 -19.19 6.47
N ASP A 225 11.21 -18.09 6.77
CA ASP A 225 10.59 -16.96 7.45
C ASP A 225 9.63 -16.22 6.51
N LEU A 226 8.62 -15.55 7.08
CA LEU A 226 7.70 -14.68 6.33
C LEU A 226 8.37 -13.36 5.97
N PRO A 227 7.94 -12.65 4.90
CA PRO A 227 8.47 -11.35 4.48
C PRO A 227 8.06 -10.26 5.48
N LEU A 228 8.71 -10.26 6.64
CA LEU A 228 8.55 -9.26 7.70
C LEU A 228 8.93 -7.91 7.12
N ASN A 229 8.07 -6.93 7.38
CA ASN A 229 8.21 -5.63 6.77
C ASN A 229 7.78 -4.53 7.72
N LEU A 230 8.56 -3.46 7.80
CA LEU A 230 8.21 -2.25 8.53
C LEU A 230 7.96 -1.12 7.54
N LYS A 231 6.77 -0.52 7.61
CA LYS A 231 6.42 0.67 6.84
C LYS A 231 6.26 1.88 7.76
N LEU A 232 6.82 3.01 7.35
CA LEU A 232 6.64 4.32 7.97
C LEU A 232 6.11 5.28 6.92
N GLY A 233 5.04 6.00 7.20
CA GLY A 233 4.38 6.85 6.23
C GLY A 233 4.09 8.25 6.75
N ALA A 234 4.05 9.21 5.85
CA ALA A 234 3.56 10.56 6.09
C ALA A 234 2.60 10.97 4.97
N ALA A 235 1.51 11.64 5.34
CA ALA A 235 0.54 12.19 4.40
C ALA A 235 0.23 13.64 4.78
N TYR A 236 0.16 14.53 3.80
CA TYR A 236 -0.17 15.92 4.01
C TYR A 236 -1.27 16.36 3.04
N ARG A 237 -2.37 16.90 3.56
CA ARG A 237 -3.49 17.40 2.76
C ARG A 237 -3.44 18.92 2.60
N LEU A 238 -3.71 19.40 1.39
CA LEU A 238 -3.68 20.80 0.97
C LEU A 238 -5.03 21.18 0.37
N PHE A 239 -5.35 22.49 0.38
CA PHE A 239 -6.52 23.07 -0.30
C PHE A 239 -7.84 22.33 0.02
N GLU A 240 -8.19 22.26 1.31
CA GLU A 240 -9.42 21.59 1.75
C GLU A 240 -9.51 20.13 1.27
N GLU A 241 -8.39 19.43 1.28
CA GLU A 241 -8.25 18.01 0.88
C GLU A 241 -8.28 17.76 -0.64
N SER A 242 -8.33 18.81 -1.46
CA SER A 242 -8.25 18.67 -2.93
C SER A 242 -6.92 18.12 -3.42
N ILE A 243 -5.84 18.26 -2.62
CA ILE A 243 -4.53 17.67 -2.92
C ILE A 243 -4.03 16.90 -1.72
N ALA A 244 -3.59 15.65 -1.93
CA ALA A 244 -2.85 14.87 -0.95
C ALA A 244 -1.44 14.56 -1.48
N ILE A 245 -0.44 14.75 -0.62
CA ILE A 245 0.94 14.36 -0.89
C ILE A 245 1.32 13.30 0.14
N THR A 246 1.91 12.20 -0.31
CA THR A 246 2.29 11.07 0.53
C THR A 246 3.73 10.65 0.30
N THR A 247 4.34 10.10 1.34
CA THR A 247 5.58 9.36 1.22
C THR A 247 5.64 8.24 2.24
N ASP A 248 6.11 7.07 1.82
CA ASP A 248 6.31 5.92 2.67
C ASP A 248 7.73 5.39 2.52
N LEU A 249 8.38 5.10 3.64
CA LEU A 249 9.56 4.25 3.73
C LEU A 249 9.11 2.82 4.01
N ASN A 250 9.57 1.89 3.19
CA ASN A 250 9.29 0.47 3.27
C ASN A 250 10.60 -0.27 3.53
N TYR A 251 10.70 -0.92 4.69
CA TYR A 251 11.87 -1.66 5.14
C TYR A 251 11.53 -3.15 5.24
N PRO A 252 11.62 -3.90 4.13
CA PRO A 252 11.51 -5.35 4.14
C PRO A 252 12.80 -5.99 4.68
N TRP A 253 12.69 -7.06 5.44
CA TRP A 253 13.87 -7.79 5.92
C TRP A 253 14.51 -8.70 4.85
N ASP A 254 13.82 -8.94 3.73
CA ASP A 254 14.19 -9.88 2.66
C ASP A 254 14.32 -9.21 1.29
N ASN A 255 14.44 -7.88 1.25
CA ASN A 255 14.58 -7.13 0.01
C ASN A 255 15.20 -5.77 0.27
N ASP A 256 15.45 -5.00 -0.79
CA ASP A 256 15.95 -3.65 -0.65
C ASP A 256 14.88 -2.69 -0.10
N VAL A 257 15.35 -1.73 0.68
CA VAL A 257 14.52 -0.63 1.19
C VAL A 257 13.92 0.11 0.00
N ASN A 258 12.66 0.50 0.09
CA ASN A 258 12.02 1.29 -0.96
C ASN A 258 11.28 2.50 -0.39
N LEU A 259 11.28 3.57 -1.17
CA LEU A 259 10.59 4.83 -0.91
C LEU A 259 9.46 4.98 -1.91
N GLY A 260 8.24 5.13 -1.41
CA GLY A 260 7.08 5.54 -2.20
C GLY A 260 6.88 7.04 -2.09
N PHE A 261 6.55 7.68 -3.21
CA PHE A 261 6.07 9.06 -3.27
C PHE A 261 4.75 9.08 -4.03
N GLY A 262 3.76 9.79 -3.50
CA GLY A 262 2.43 9.85 -4.09
C GLY A 262 1.86 11.26 -4.08
N LEU A 263 1.07 11.54 -5.11
CA LEU A 263 0.27 12.75 -5.26
C LEU A 263 -1.12 12.33 -5.72
N GLU A 264 -2.14 12.81 -5.01
CA GLU A 264 -3.53 12.74 -5.42
C GLU A 264 -4.08 14.15 -5.60
N TYR A 265 -4.79 14.37 -6.69
CA TYR A 265 -5.51 15.59 -6.98
C TYR A 265 -6.98 15.27 -7.27
N THR A 266 -7.86 15.87 -6.48
CA THR A 266 -9.31 15.68 -6.51
C THR A 266 -9.96 17.04 -6.82
N PRO A 267 -10.03 17.46 -8.09
CA PRO A 267 -10.57 18.78 -8.47
C PRO A 267 -12.06 18.94 -8.14
N ILE A 268 -12.79 17.83 -8.18
CA ILE A 268 -14.18 17.69 -7.73
C ILE A 268 -14.32 16.31 -7.10
N THR A 269 -15.32 16.12 -6.24
CA THR A 269 -15.54 14.86 -5.51
C THR A 269 -15.75 13.63 -6.39
N LEU A 270 -15.99 13.81 -7.69
CA LEU A 270 -16.19 12.74 -8.66
C LEU A 270 -14.88 12.16 -9.20
N PHE A 271 -13.82 12.96 -9.40
CA PHE A 271 -12.59 12.53 -10.08
C PHE A 271 -11.39 12.58 -9.15
N HIS A 272 -10.60 11.51 -9.18
CA HIS A 272 -9.32 11.42 -8.46
C HIS A 272 -8.21 11.14 -9.45
N LEU A 273 -7.27 12.06 -9.58
CA LEU A 273 -6.08 11.91 -10.42
C LEU A 273 -4.88 11.60 -9.53
N ARG A 274 -4.18 10.50 -9.83
CA ARG A 274 -3.08 10.01 -9.00
C ARG A 274 -1.83 9.81 -9.82
N SER A 275 -0.71 10.16 -9.21
CA SER A 275 0.62 9.85 -9.73
C SER A 275 1.52 9.46 -8.58
N GLY A 276 2.45 8.56 -8.83
CA GLY A 276 3.44 8.19 -7.83
C GLY A 276 4.69 7.59 -8.42
N TYR A 277 5.71 7.50 -7.58
CA TYR A 277 6.98 6.89 -7.93
C TYR A 277 7.48 6.03 -6.77
N ARG A 278 7.85 4.79 -7.07
CA ARG A 278 8.52 3.88 -6.14
C ARG A 278 9.99 3.79 -6.49
N TYR A 279 10.84 4.18 -5.55
CA TYR A 279 12.28 4.09 -5.66
C TYR A 279 12.80 2.97 -4.77
N SER A 280 13.48 1.98 -5.35
CA SER A 280 14.21 0.96 -4.59
C SER A 280 15.63 1.43 -4.34
N TRP A 281 16.13 1.20 -3.14
CA TRP A 281 17.50 1.51 -2.78
C TRP A 281 18.47 0.62 -3.54
N GLY A 282 19.59 1.18 -4.00
CA GLY A 282 20.43 0.53 -5.01
C GLY A 282 20.02 0.85 -6.45
N GLY A 283 18.88 1.51 -6.64
CA GLY A 283 18.34 1.90 -7.94
C GLY A 283 17.22 0.97 -8.39
N ASN A 284 16.47 1.41 -9.39
CA ASN A 284 15.45 0.57 -10.01
C ASN A 284 16.10 -0.20 -11.17
N ASP A 285 16.43 -1.47 -10.93
CA ASP A 285 17.21 -2.35 -11.84
C ASP A 285 16.61 -2.52 -13.24
N LEU A 286 15.30 -2.28 -13.37
CA LEU A 286 14.56 -2.42 -14.62
C LEU A 286 14.46 -1.10 -15.42
N GLY A 287 15.10 -0.02 -14.96
CA GLY A 287 15.22 1.28 -15.63
C GLY A 287 14.62 2.45 -14.85
N VAL A 288 14.93 3.69 -15.26
CA VAL A 288 14.50 4.94 -14.59
C VAL A 288 12.96 5.08 -14.54
N VAL A 289 12.25 4.47 -15.51
CA VAL A 289 10.78 4.45 -15.54
C VAL A 289 10.18 3.31 -14.72
N SER A 290 10.99 2.38 -14.24
CA SER A 290 10.52 1.33 -13.33
C SER A 290 10.15 2.00 -12.01
N GLY A 291 8.94 1.72 -11.52
CA GLY A 291 8.38 2.35 -10.33
C GLY A 291 7.49 3.57 -10.59
N LEU A 292 7.42 4.09 -11.82
CA LEU A 292 6.40 5.09 -12.16
C LEU A 292 5.00 4.46 -12.10
N THR A 293 4.08 5.19 -11.48
CA THR A 293 2.69 4.79 -11.29
C THR A 293 1.76 5.95 -11.62
N ALA A 294 0.59 5.61 -12.16
CA ALA A 294 -0.48 6.56 -12.41
C ALA A 294 -1.82 5.91 -12.08
N GLY A 295 -2.79 6.70 -11.66
CA GLY A 295 -4.13 6.20 -11.33
C GLY A 295 -5.23 7.21 -11.64
N LEU A 296 -6.41 6.67 -11.89
CA LEU A 296 -7.65 7.41 -12.07
C LEU A 296 -8.73 6.79 -11.20
N GLY A 297 -9.42 7.60 -10.42
CA GLY A 297 -10.56 7.19 -9.60
C GLY A 297 -11.82 7.94 -10.00
N LEU A 298 -12.95 7.24 -9.95
CA LEU A 298 -14.30 7.76 -10.16
C LEU A 298 -15.16 7.44 -8.95
N SER A 299 -15.66 8.47 -8.28
CA SER A 299 -16.53 8.34 -7.09
C SER A 299 -17.94 8.80 -7.43
N ILE A 300 -18.86 7.84 -7.57
CA ILE A 300 -20.26 8.07 -7.94
C ILE A 300 -21.15 7.55 -6.83
N GLU A 301 -21.76 8.48 -6.09
CA GLU A 301 -22.63 8.19 -4.95
C GLU A 301 -21.96 7.29 -3.90
N SER A 302 -22.35 6.01 -3.85
CA SER A 302 -21.86 5.03 -2.90
C SER A 302 -20.74 4.16 -3.47
N TYR A 303 -20.38 4.34 -4.74
CA TYR A 303 -19.38 3.52 -5.44
C TYR A 303 -18.12 4.32 -5.76
N GLN A 304 -16.98 3.66 -5.64
CA GLN A 304 -15.70 4.17 -6.11
C GLN A 304 -15.06 3.12 -7.03
N ILE A 305 -14.65 3.54 -8.21
CA ILE A 305 -13.95 2.69 -9.19
C ILE A 305 -12.59 3.32 -9.44
N ASP A 306 -11.53 2.55 -9.21
CA ASP A 306 -10.17 3.01 -9.40
C ASP A 306 -9.45 2.12 -10.40
N TYR A 307 -8.64 2.76 -11.24
CA TYR A 307 -7.72 2.11 -12.15
C TYR A 307 -6.31 2.58 -11.85
N ALA A 308 -5.33 1.67 -11.92
CA ALA A 308 -3.93 1.99 -11.79
C ALA A 308 -3.07 1.32 -12.85
N PHE A 309 -2.08 2.08 -13.30
CA PHE A 309 -1.02 1.68 -14.20
C PHE A 309 0.31 1.69 -13.43
N VAL A 310 1.11 0.64 -13.58
CA VAL A 310 2.45 0.55 -13.00
C VAL A 310 3.44 0.12 -14.07
N SER A 311 4.49 0.89 -14.24
CA SER A 311 5.61 0.56 -15.13
C SER A 311 6.66 -0.24 -14.37
N PHE A 312 7.00 -1.43 -14.88
CA PHE A 312 8.13 -2.23 -14.42
C PHE A 312 9.30 -2.24 -15.43
N GLY A 313 9.39 -1.20 -16.26
CA GLY A 313 10.46 -1.07 -17.25
C GLY A 313 10.48 -2.24 -18.24
N LYS A 314 11.54 -3.04 -18.22
CA LYS A 314 11.76 -4.16 -19.15
C LYS A 314 10.71 -5.28 -19.08
N LEU A 315 10.04 -5.45 -17.94
CA LEU A 315 8.96 -6.44 -17.78
C LEU A 315 7.62 -5.98 -18.37
N GLY A 316 7.55 -4.73 -18.81
CA GLY A 316 6.32 -4.12 -19.30
C GLY A 316 5.45 -3.55 -18.18
N PRO A 317 4.27 -3.02 -18.54
CA PRO A 317 3.33 -2.46 -17.58
C PRO A 317 2.41 -3.52 -16.97
N THR A 318 1.85 -3.20 -15.80
CA THR A 318 0.73 -3.94 -15.20
C THR A 318 -0.45 -3.01 -14.97
N HIS A 319 -1.64 -3.59 -14.92
CA HIS A 319 -2.91 -2.88 -14.84
C HIS A 319 -3.73 -3.44 -13.68
N ARG A 320 -4.33 -2.54 -12.90
CA ARG A 320 -5.17 -2.90 -11.75
C ARG A 320 -6.48 -2.15 -11.82
N VAL A 321 -7.56 -2.82 -11.45
CA VAL A 321 -8.87 -2.23 -11.26
C VAL A 321 -9.37 -2.60 -9.88
N SER A 322 -9.88 -1.63 -9.14
CA SER A 322 -10.59 -1.88 -7.89
C SER A 322 -11.93 -1.18 -7.85
N VAL A 323 -12.87 -1.78 -7.14
CA VAL A 323 -14.21 -1.25 -6.90
C VAL A 323 -14.48 -1.30 -5.40
N LEU A 324 -15.01 -0.21 -4.85
CA LEU A 324 -15.54 -0.12 -3.50
C LEU A 324 -17.03 0.27 -3.58
N ALA A 325 -17.84 -0.33 -2.72
CA ALA A 325 -19.26 -0.01 -2.55
C ALA A 325 -19.53 0.24 -1.06
N ASN A 326 -20.09 1.40 -0.75
CA ASN A 326 -20.41 1.85 0.61
C ASN A 326 -21.90 1.67 0.90
N PHE A 327 -22.24 1.32 2.14
CA PHE A 327 -23.63 1.16 2.61
C PHE A 327 -23.76 1.49 4.09
#